data_AF-A0ABD6E4Y7-F1
#
_entry.id   AF-A0ABD6E4Y7-F1
#
_cell.length_a   1.000
_cell.length_b   1.000
_cell.length_c   1.000
_cell.angle_alpha   90.00
_cell.angle_beta   90.00
_cell.angle_gamma   90.00
#
_symmetry.space_group_name_H-M   'P 1'
#
loop_
_entity.id
_entity.type
_entity.pdbx_description
1 polymer ?
#
loop_
_entity_poly.entity_id
_entity_poly.type
_entity_poly.pdbx_seq_one_letter_code
_entity_poly.pdbx_strand_id
1 'polypeptide(L)'
;MKNIPAILGIVLLLISSIFPMANSIEISNNIVYVDDDGDADYVRIQDAIDNASIGDTIYVNNGTYFENLYINLTINLIGEDKNNTIIDAANKQDVIYIGFPANNVNITEFTIQNSGNYTKGGALFDAGFEIHSDYNNIQNNIITNHPLYGINLWASKGNNISYNLITQCNRSGIEFLAGPYNIISNNIICNNYVGISVLGSTNCKNNILSYNTFINNNKGLAMYDSGNLIFCNNFIENIDWKAMSHFNFWQMKPSKNIWYNNYWDDWRGIGPKWIPGLFGLNFDWDPAEDPYVNDINKNSVFQNIFSDPDGIQTKWAVLIACSGGVTYERHERRDRNDMRKLMNILNRNGWEYEHIFSLIEEEATTEAILDHSFNWLRNNGEDEDDLIFFFFSGHGYYHTEDQPPLDVPDGRDEIFHPWDPDMAGWNWDVFIVDDVLAEKFDTLKSRNIVIVMHTCHAGGWIDGKNDLCRSGRVVLVSCGVDESSGMMKYQLHWLFPYYLIQGLKGRSDNNNDKWISAEELLDYTIKPVQFRSKIYNWMLTGIANVQNPEIFDGWPSIEDNLDELKLINLVE
;
A
#
# COMPACT_ATOMS: atom_id res chain seq x y z
N MET A 1 -55.31 3.68 68.46
CA MET A 1 -54.06 3.49 67.71
C MET A 1 -54.06 2.06 67.15
N LYS A 2 -54.98 1.64 66.26
CA LYS A 2 -55.26 1.98 64.85
C LYS A 2 -54.08 1.75 63.88
N ASN A 3 -54.00 0.50 63.43
CA ASN A 3 -53.86 0.02 62.05
C ASN A 3 -52.65 0.49 61.21
N ILE A 4 -51.54 -0.23 61.31
CA ILE A 4 -50.47 -0.25 60.28
C ILE A 4 -49.98 -1.69 60.01
N PRO A 5 -50.86 -2.65 59.64
CA PRO A 5 -50.37 -3.76 58.79
C PRO A 5 -51.14 -3.95 57.48
N ALA A 6 -52.26 -3.25 57.26
CA ALA A 6 -53.05 -3.40 56.03
C ALA A 6 -52.57 -2.53 54.85
N ILE A 7 -51.78 -1.48 55.11
CA ILE A 7 -51.35 -0.53 54.06
C ILE A 7 -50.12 -1.04 53.29
N LEU A 8 -49.20 -1.80 53.92
CA LEU A 8 -48.05 -2.35 53.20
C LEU A 8 -48.43 -3.45 52.20
N GLY A 9 -49.44 -4.28 52.52
CA GLY A 9 -49.91 -5.34 51.61
C GLY A 9 -50.64 -4.80 50.37
N ILE A 10 -51.38 -3.69 50.52
CA ILE A 10 -52.12 -3.06 49.41
C ILE A 10 -51.17 -2.23 48.52
N VAL A 11 -50.11 -1.64 49.07
CA VAL A 11 -49.09 -0.92 48.29
C VAL A 11 -48.23 -1.90 47.47
N LEU A 12 -47.91 -3.10 47.99
CA LEU A 12 -47.20 -4.13 47.22
C LEU A 12 -48.06 -4.80 46.13
N LEU A 13 -49.39 -4.88 46.31
CA LEU A 13 -50.33 -5.39 45.30
C LEU A 13 -50.74 -4.35 44.24
N LEU A 14 -50.50 -3.05 44.48
CA LEU A 14 -50.74 -1.98 43.50
C LEU A 14 -49.48 -1.62 42.69
N ILE A 15 -48.29 -2.03 43.11
CA ILE A 15 -47.03 -1.85 42.35
C ILE A 15 -46.83 -2.96 41.31
N SER A 16 -47.49 -4.12 41.46
CA SER A 16 -47.43 -5.19 40.45
C SER A 16 -48.37 -4.98 39.25
N SER A 17 -49.31 -4.02 39.32
CA SER A 17 -50.26 -3.71 38.24
C SER A 17 -49.89 -2.49 37.38
N ILE A 18 -48.72 -1.89 37.63
CA ILE A 18 -48.16 -0.79 36.81
C ILE A 18 -46.67 -1.04 36.57
N PHE A 19 -46.32 -2.24 36.10
CA PHE A 19 -45.18 -2.33 35.18
C PHE A 19 -45.80 -2.39 33.79
N PRO A 20 -45.54 -1.43 32.87
CA PRO A 20 -45.71 -1.75 31.47
C PRO A 20 -44.87 -3.02 31.26
N MET A 21 -45.55 -4.09 30.86
CA MET A 21 -44.89 -5.28 30.35
C MET A 21 -43.86 -4.74 29.36
N ALA A 22 -42.57 -4.87 29.69
CA ALA A 22 -41.54 -4.57 28.71
C ALA A 22 -41.84 -5.54 27.57
N ASN A 23 -42.44 -5.04 26.50
CA ASN A 23 -42.55 -5.81 25.27
C ASN A 23 -41.13 -6.26 24.99
N SER A 24 -40.91 -7.57 25.05
CA SER A 24 -39.67 -8.14 24.51
C SER A 24 -39.59 -7.62 23.08
N ILE A 25 -38.52 -6.90 22.77
CA ILE A 25 -38.22 -6.54 21.38
C ILE A 25 -38.04 -7.88 20.68
N GLU A 26 -39.02 -8.27 19.86
CA GLU A 26 -38.90 -9.45 19.02
C GLU A 26 -37.85 -9.12 17.95
N ILE A 27 -36.69 -9.77 18.07
CA ILE A 27 -35.65 -9.74 17.04
C ILE A 27 -36.14 -10.67 15.94
N SER A 28 -36.52 -10.07 14.82
CA SER A 28 -36.76 -10.77 13.57
C SER A 28 -35.41 -11.08 12.92
N ASN A 29 -35.29 -12.23 12.25
CA ASN A 29 -34.09 -12.62 11.50
C ASN A 29 -34.51 -13.05 10.09
N ASN A 30 -35.51 -12.38 9.52
CA ASN A 30 -35.96 -12.66 8.17
C ASN A 30 -34.95 -12.10 7.17
N ILE A 31 -34.89 -12.71 6.00
CA ILE A 31 -34.09 -12.20 4.88
C ILE A 31 -35.05 -11.59 3.87
N VAL A 32 -34.80 -10.33 3.51
CA VAL A 32 -35.49 -9.57 2.48
C VAL A 32 -34.51 -9.36 1.33
N TYR A 33 -34.92 -9.69 0.10
CA TYR A 33 -34.07 -9.58 -1.08
C TYR A 33 -34.36 -8.30 -1.87
N VAL A 34 -33.32 -7.65 -2.37
CA VAL A 34 -33.38 -6.46 -3.21
C VAL A 34 -32.61 -6.70 -4.50
N ASP A 35 -33.21 -6.34 -5.64
CA ASP A 35 -32.58 -6.43 -6.96
C ASP A 35 -33.05 -5.26 -7.85
N ASP A 36 -32.12 -4.53 -8.46
CA ASP A 36 -32.43 -3.34 -9.26
C ASP A 36 -33.13 -3.69 -10.60
N ASP A 37 -33.10 -4.96 -11.01
CA ASP A 37 -33.80 -5.51 -12.18
C ASP A 37 -35.27 -5.89 -11.91
N GLY A 38 -35.66 -6.00 -10.64
CA GLY A 38 -37.01 -6.31 -10.18
C GLY A 38 -37.34 -7.80 -9.96
N ASP A 39 -36.34 -8.69 -9.93
CA ASP A 39 -36.54 -10.13 -9.69
C ASP A 39 -36.58 -10.52 -8.18
N ALA A 40 -36.55 -9.54 -7.27
CA ALA A 40 -36.57 -9.73 -5.82
C ALA A 40 -37.81 -9.12 -5.10
N ASP A 41 -37.81 -9.14 -3.76
CA ASP A 41 -38.94 -8.62 -2.95
C ASP A 41 -39.11 -7.10 -3.12
N TYR A 42 -37.99 -6.38 -3.31
CA TYR A 42 -37.94 -4.94 -3.54
C TYR A 42 -36.97 -4.59 -4.67
N VAL A 43 -37.24 -3.47 -5.36
CA VAL A 43 -36.32 -2.89 -6.36
C VAL A 43 -35.35 -1.89 -5.73
N ARG A 44 -35.77 -1.28 -4.61
CA ARG A 44 -35.04 -0.21 -3.93
C ARG A 44 -34.64 -0.65 -2.54
N ILE A 45 -33.41 -0.33 -2.16
CA ILE A 45 -32.86 -0.72 -0.86
C ILE A 45 -33.61 0.04 0.25
N GLN A 46 -33.91 1.32 0.05
CA GLN A 46 -34.63 2.10 1.07
C GLN A 46 -36.04 1.56 1.32
N ASP A 47 -36.74 1.08 0.28
CA ASP A 47 -38.08 0.50 0.46
C ASP A 47 -38.03 -0.78 1.30
N ALA A 48 -36.97 -1.60 1.14
CA ALA A 48 -36.73 -2.75 2.00
C ALA A 48 -36.41 -2.35 3.44
N ILE A 49 -35.58 -1.31 3.65
CA ILE A 49 -35.27 -0.77 4.98
C ILE A 49 -36.54 -0.28 5.68
N ASP A 50 -37.39 0.47 4.98
CA ASP A 50 -38.60 1.07 5.54
C ASP A 50 -39.64 0.02 5.98
N ASN A 51 -39.59 -1.18 5.41
CA ASN A 51 -40.49 -2.30 5.72
C ASN A 51 -39.87 -3.37 6.64
N ALA A 52 -38.59 -3.24 6.99
CA ALA A 52 -37.87 -4.21 7.81
C ALA A 52 -38.28 -4.16 9.29
N SER A 53 -38.06 -5.27 10.00
CA SER A 53 -38.13 -5.38 11.45
C SER A 53 -36.74 -5.44 12.08
N ILE A 54 -36.66 -5.18 13.39
CA ILE A 54 -35.40 -5.22 14.15
C ILE A 54 -34.72 -6.57 13.98
N GLY A 55 -33.48 -6.58 13.50
CA GLY A 55 -32.65 -7.77 13.30
C GLY A 55 -32.73 -8.38 11.89
N ASP A 56 -33.65 -7.93 11.04
CA ASP A 56 -33.77 -8.45 9.68
C ASP A 56 -32.49 -8.22 8.86
N THR A 57 -32.29 -9.11 7.89
CA THR A 57 -31.25 -9.01 6.88
C THR A 57 -31.86 -8.52 5.58
N ILE A 58 -31.32 -7.43 5.05
CA ILE A 58 -31.57 -6.93 3.71
C ILE A 58 -30.39 -7.38 2.86
N TYR A 59 -30.64 -8.36 1.99
CA TYR A 59 -29.67 -8.91 1.06
C TYR A 59 -29.87 -8.25 -0.30
N VAL A 60 -28.83 -7.62 -0.83
CA VAL A 60 -28.89 -6.80 -2.04
C VAL A 60 -28.06 -7.48 -3.12
N ASN A 61 -28.71 -7.88 -4.21
CA ASN A 61 -28.06 -8.47 -5.37
C ASN A 61 -27.22 -7.44 -6.12
N ASN A 62 -26.27 -7.93 -6.92
CA ASN A 62 -25.43 -7.10 -7.77
C ASN A 62 -26.24 -6.14 -8.64
N GLY A 63 -25.80 -4.89 -8.70
CA GLY A 63 -26.55 -3.82 -9.34
C GLY A 63 -26.04 -2.43 -8.92
N THR A 64 -26.56 -1.39 -9.55
CA THR A 64 -26.23 0.00 -9.20
C THR A 64 -27.47 0.73 -8.70
N TYR A 65 -27.51 0.95 -7.39
CA TYR A 65 -28.62 1.57 -6.70
C TYR A 65 -28.35 3.06 -6.51
N PHE A 66 -29.00 3.88 -7.34
CA PHE A 66 -28.91 5.34 -7.27
C PHE A 66 -29.78 5.90 -6.13
N GLU A 67 -29.31 5.77 -4.90
CA GLU A 67 -30.08 6.06 -3.69
C GLU A 67 -29.25 6.76 -2.60
N ASN A 68 -29.96 7.38 -1.66
CA ASN A 68 -29.42 7.87 -0.39
C ASN A 68 -30.16 7.13 0.72
N LEU A 69 -29.45 6.35 1.54
CA LEU A 69 -30.06 5.48 2.53
C LEU A 69 -30.13 6.13 3.91
N TYR A 70 -31.28 6.00 4.56
CA TYR A 70 -31.52 6.42 5.94
C TYR A 70 -31.86 5.20 6.80
N ILE A 71 -30.91 4.81 7.65
CA ILE A 71 -31.05 3.65 8.54
C ILE A 71 -31.32 4.15 9.96
N ASN A 72 -32.52 3.85 10.47
CA ASN A 72 -32.97 4.19 11.82
C ASN A 72 -33.38 2.94 12.65
N LEU A 73 -33.06 1.75 12.15
CA LEU A 73 -33.38 0.46 12.75
C LEU A 73 -32.14 -0.45 12.79
N THR A 74 -32.05 -1.33 13.78
CA THR A 74 -31.02 -2.38 13.82
C THR A 74 -31.31 -3.41 12.72
N ILE A 75 -30.44 -3.48 11.70
CA ILE A 75 -30.56 -4.40 10.56
C ILE A 75 -29.18 -4.90 10.14
N ASN A 76 -29.16 -5.97 9.36
CA ASN A 76 -27.99 -6.38 8.56
C ASN A 76 -28.23 -5.98 7.11
N LEU A 77 -27.40 -5.11 6.55
CA LEU A 77 -27.42 -4.75 5.14
C LEU A 77 -26.21 -5.41 4.47
N ILE A 78 -26.45 -6.33 3.54
CA ILE A 78 -25.41 -7.20 2.97
C ILE A 78 -25.53 -7.14 1.45
N GLY A 79 -24.47 -6.73 0.76
CA GLY A 79 -24.37 -6.83 -0.69
C GLY A 79 -23.93 -8.23 -1.12
N GLU A 80 -24.24 -8.61 -2.34
CA GLU A 80 -23.83 -9.89 -2.91
C GLU A 80 -22.31 -9.95 -3.12
N ASP A 81 -21.75 -8.86 -3.64
CA ASP A 81 -20.31 -8.69 -3.91
C ASP A 81 -19.96 -7.19 -3.93
N LYS A 82 -19.02 -6.76 -3.07
CA LYS A 82 -18.62 -5.35 -3.00
C LYS A 82 -18.15 -4.74 -4.32
N ASN A 83 -17.66 -5.55 -5.26
CA ASN A 83 -17.19 -5.04 -6.55
C ASN A 83 -18.34 -4.71 -7.51
N ASN A 84 -19.51 -5.32 -7.30
CA ASN A 84 -20.64 -5.27 -8.24
C ASN A 84 -21.96 -4.81 -7.59
N THR A 85 -22.03 -4.72 -6.27
CA THR A 85 -23.17 -4.17 -5.52
C THR A 85 -22.86 -2.73 -5.10
N ILE A 86 -23.37 -1.76 -5.86
CA ILE A 86 -22.98 -0.35 -5.78
C ILE A 86 -24.14 0.50 -5.25
N ILE A 87 -23.89 1.31 -4.21
CA ILE A 87 -24.80 2.37 -3.77
C ILE A 87 -24.19 3.72 -4.16
N ASP A 88 -24.86 4.43 -5.05
CA ASP A 88 -24.39 5.67 -5.65
C ASP A 88 -25.33 6.83 -5.33
N ALA A 89 -24.83 7.82 -4.60
CA ALA A 89 -25.63 8.98 -4.19
C ALA A 89 -25.79 10.06 -5.26
N ALA A 90 -25.26 9.85 -6.48
CA ALA A 90 -25.33 10.76 -7.62
C ALA A 90 -24.93 12.21 -7.27
N ASN A 91 -23.89 12.37 -6.44
CA ASN A 91 -23.35 13.62 -5.93
C ASN A 91 -24.32 14.42 -5.04
N LYS A 92 -25.17 13.75 -4.27
CA LYS A 92 -26.16 14.38 -3.36
C LYS A 92 -26.09 13.78 -1.97
N GLN A 93 -26.10 14.60 -0.92
CA GLN A 93 -26.26 14.16 0.48
C GLN A 93 -25.26 13.06 0.91
N ASP A 94 -25.51 12.44 2.06
CA ASP A 94 -24.82 11.23 2.47
C ASP A 94 -25.25 10.04 1.61
N VAL A 95 -24.34 9.11 1.30
CA VAL A 95 -24.76 7.85 0.66
C VAL A 95 -25.55 7.01 1.65
N ILE A 96 -25.01 6.83 2.86
CA ILE A 96 -25.66 6.11 3.95
C ILE A 96 -25.58 6.94 5.23
N TYR A 97 -26.75 7.26 5.78
CA TYR A 97 -26.90 7.88 7.09
C TYR A 97 -27.41 6.83 8.10
N ILE A 98 -26.65 6.60 9.18
CA ILE A 98 -27.05 5.73 10.30
C ILE A 98 -27.41 6.60 11.51
N GLY A 99 -28.71 6.74 11.74
CA GLY A 99 -29.29 7.64 12.72
C GLY A 99 -29.69 7.00 14.03
N PHE A 100 -29.97 7.81 15.04
CA PHE A 100 -30.66 7.34 16.24
C PHE A 100 -32.08 6.84 15.91
N PRO A 101 -32.54 5.69 16.44
CA PRO A 101 -31.91 4.83 17.45
C PRO A 101 -31.14 3.60 16.92
N ALA A 102 -30.71 3.57 15.65
CA ALA A 102 -30.13 2.41 14.98
C ALA A 102 -28.76 1.99 15.51
N ASN A 103 -28.70 1.27 16.63
CA ASN A 103 -27.45 0.67 17.11
C ASN A 103 -27.27 -0.74 16.57
N ASN A 104 -26.04 -1.25 16.56
CA ASN A 104 -25.72 -2.61 16.10
C ASN A 104 -26.12 -2.88 14.65
N VAL A 105 -26.09 -1.86 13.78
CA VAL A 105 -26.26 -2.05 12.34
C VAL A 105 -25.02 -2.71 11.78
N ASN A 106 -25.19 -3.71 10.92
CA ASN A 106 -24.10 -4.36 10.19
C ASN A 106 -24.21 -4.03 8.71
N ILE A 107 -23.14 -3.52 8.10
CA ILE A 107 -23.09 -3.20 6.66
C ILE A 107 -21.82 -3.80 6.06
N THR A 108 -21.99 -4.64 5.04
CA THR A 108 -20.88 -5.35 4.39
C THR A 108 -21.13 -5.62 2.91
N GLU A 109 -20.04 -5.78 2.17
CA GLU A 109 -20.02 -6.19 0.76
C GLU A 109 -20.64 -5.17 -0.22
N PHE A 110 -20.41 -3.86 0.00
CA PHE A 110 -20.82 -2.81 -0.95
C PHE A 110 -19.65 -1.97 -1.48
N THR A 111 -19.84 -1.43 -2.68
CA THR A 111 -19.20 -0.17 -3.09
C THR A 111 -20.11 1.00 -2.75
N ILE A 112 -19.57 2.00 -2.05
CA ILE A 112 -20.24 3.22 -1.59
C ILE A 112 -19.56 4.40 -2.25
N GLN A 113 -20.29 5.19 -3.04
CA GLN A 113 -19.66 6.24 -3.84
C GLN A 113 -20.50 7.49 -4.10
N ASN A 114 -19.82 8.55 -4.54
CA ASN A 114 -20.40 9.76 -5.12
C ASN A 114 -21.36 10.50 -4.17
N SER A 115 -20.96 10.70 -2.91
CA SER A 115 -21.70 11.55 -1.97
C SER A 115 -21.75 13.01 -2.43
N GLY A 116 -22.58 13.82 -1.77
CA GLY A 116 -22.63 15.26 -1.98
C GLY A 116 -21.39 16.03 -1.48
N ASN A 117 -21.47 17.35 -1.58
CA ASN A 117 -20.41 18.30 -1.21
C ASN A 117 -20.96 19.45 -0.35
N TYR A 118 -21.92 19.17 0.51
CA TYR A 118 -22.49 20.16 1.40
C TYR A 118 -21.51 20.53 2.52
N THR A 119 -21.04 21.78 2.49
CA THR A 119 -20.02 22.32 3.40
C THR A 119 -20.50 23.50 4.25
N LYS A 120 -21.77 23.91 4.12
CA LYS A 120 -22.27 25.22 4.56
C LYS A 120 -23.06 25.23 5.88
N GLY A 121 -23.21 24.11 6.59
CA GLY A 121 -24.12 24.04 7.74
C GLY A 121 -23.61 23.26 8.95
N GLY A 122 -22.63 23.79 9.69
CA GLY A 122 -22.25 23.24 11.00
C GLY A 122 -21.94 21.74 10.97
N ALA A 123 -22.44 20.99 11.95
CA ALA A 123 -22.22 19.56 12.20
C ALA A 123 -22.57 18.56 11.07
N LEU A 124 -23.09 19.02 9.94
CA LEU A 124 -23.61 18.17 8.87
C LEU A 124 -22.76 18.37 7.63
N PHE A 125 -21.86 17.42 7.39
CA PHE A 125 -21.07 17.33 6.17
C PHE A 125 -21.49 16.08 5.42
N ASP A 126 -21.62 16.17 4.10
CA ASP A 126 -21.93 14.98 3.30
C ASP A 126 -20.77 13.97 3.36
N ALA A 127 -21.09 12.69 3.49
CA ALA A 127 -20.13 11.59 3.56
C ALA A 127 -20.60 10.34 2.80
N GLY A 128 -19.70 9.39 2.58
CA GLY A 128 -20.08 8.03 2.20
C GLY A 128 -20.95 7.40 3.30
N PHE A 129 -20.41 7.38 4.52
CA PHE A 129 -21.14 7.01 5.72
C PHE A 129 -21.18 8.15 6.74
N GLU A 130 -22.37 8.55 7.16
CA GLU A 130 -22.58 9.47 8.28
C GLU A 130 -23.19 8.69 9.46
N ILE A 131 -22.42 8.48 10.53
CA ILE A 131 -22.75 7.53 11.61
C ILE A 131 -22.96 8.26 12.94
N HIS A 132 -24.21 8.32 13.38
CA HIS A 132 -24.66 9.00 14.62
C HIS A 132 -25.06 8.03 15.74
N SER A 133 -24.96 6.72 15.49
CA SER A 133 -25.35 5.66 16.42
C SER A 133 -24.18 4.78 16.85
N ASP A 134 -24.41 3.92 17.85
CA ASP A 134 -23.37 3.16 18.54
C ASP A 134 -23.31 1.69 18.12
N TYR A 135 -22.13 1.08 18.30
CA TYR A 135 -21.91 -0.37 18.16
C TYR A 135 -22.18 -0.93 16.77
N ASN A 136 -22.10 -0.11 15.72
CA ASN A 136 -22.28 -0.56 14.35
C ASN A 136 -21.02 -1.25 13.82
N ASN A 137 -21.20 -2.13 12.84
CA ASN A 137 -20.13 -2.84 12.15
C ASN A 137 -20.14 -2.47 10.67
N ILE A 138 -19.10 -1.79 10.20
CA ILE A 138 -18.90 -1.42 8.81
C ILE A 138 -17.66 -2.15 8.31
N GLN A 139 -17.85 -3.19 7.49
CA GLN A 139 -16.75 -4.06 7.10
C GLN A 139 -16.80 -4.52 5.65
N ASN A 140 -15.63 -4.85 5.07
CA ASN A 140 -15.52 -5.37 3.70
C ASN A 140 -16.22 -4.51 2.64
N ASN A 141 -16.20 -3.18 2.79
CA ASN A 141 -16.74 -2.27 1.79
C ASN A 141 -15.62 -1.56 1.02
N ILE A 142 -15.95 -1.12 -0.20
CA ILE A 142 -15.17 -0.15 -0.97
C ILE A 142 -15.85 1.21 -0.79
N ILE A 143 -15.13 2.20 -0.29
CA ILE A 143 -15.66 3.54 0.03
C ILE A 143 -14.82 4.54 -0.74
N THR A 144 -15.41 5.14 -1.78
CA THR A 144 -14.63 5.88 -2.78
C THR A 144 -15.34 7.08 -3.37
N ASN A 145 -14.56 8.02 -3.94
CA ASN A 145 -15.06 9.18 -4.67
C ASN A 145 -15.98 10.10 -3.85
N HIS A 146 -15.52 10.50 -2.66
CA HIS A 146 -16.25 11.41 -1.79
C HIS A 146 -15.64 12.82 -1.78
N PRO A 147 -16.42 13.87 -2.11
CA PRO A 147 -15.94 15.25 -2.09
C PRO A 147 -15.47 15.75 -0.71
N LEU A 148 -15.88 15.08 0.37
CA LEU A 148 -15.49 15.41 1.73
C LEU A 148 -14.96 14.15 2.43
N TYR A 149 -15.86 13.35 3.02
CA TYR A 149 -15.51 12.27 3.92
C TYR A 149 -15.95 10.92 3.38
N GLY A 150 -15.08 9.91 3.50
CA GLY A 150 -15.49 8.52 3.27
C GLY A 150 -16.44 8.05 4.37
N ILE A 151 -15.96 8.12 5.61
CA ILE A 151 -16.75 7.84 6.82
C ILE A 151 -16.64 9.02 7.79
N ASN A 152 -17.76 9.48 8.33
CA ASN A 152 -17.81 10.46 9.39
C ASN A 152 -18.54 9.87 10.61
N LEU A 153 -17.84 9.84 11.75
CA LEU A 153 -18.37 9.33 13.03
C LEU A 153 -18.72 10.50 13.94
N TRP A 154 -20.02 10.72 14.15
CA TRP A 154 -20.51 11.83 14.96
C TRP A 154 -20.89 11.39 16.37
N ALA A 155 -20.04 11.72 17.35
CA ALA A 155 -20.24 11.52 18.78
C ALA A 155 -20.63 10.08 19.18
N SER A 156 -20.31 9.09 18.36
CA SER A 156 -20.70 7.69 18.50
C SER A 156 -19.58 6.81 19.08
N LYS A 157 -19.97 5.75 19.80
CA LYS A 157 -19.05 4.84 20.52
C LYS A 157 -19.17 3.40 20.06
N GLY A 158 -18.08 2.65 20.26
CA GLY A 158 -18.10 1.20 20.12
C GLY A 158 -18.27 0.69 18.69
N ASN A 159 -18.17 1.55 17.67
CA ASN A 159 -18.27 1.13 16.28
C ASN A 159 -17.02 0.37 15.85
N ASN A 160 -17.20 -0.64 15.01
CA ASN A 160 -16.13 -1.37 14.36
C ASN A 160 -16.09 -1.01 12.88
N ILE A 161 -14.96 -0.47 12.42
CA ILE A 161 -14.68 -0.18 11.02
C ILE A 161 -13.49 -1.04 10.62
N SER A 162 -13.72 -2.08 9.82
CA SER A 162 -12.66 -3.05 9.54
C SER A 162 -12.69 -3.65 8.14
N TYR A 163 -11.52 -3.97 7.58
CA TYR A 163 -11.41 -4.61 6.26
C TYR A 163 -12.02 -3.78 5.10
N ASN A 164 -12.15 -2.47 5.26
CA ASN A 164 -12.62 -1.60 4.19
C ASN A 164 -11.44 -1.06 3.37
N LEU A 165 -11.70 -0.82 2.08
CA LEU A 165 -10.87 0.02 1.21
C LEU A 165 -11.47 1.42 1.19
N ILE A 166 -10.73 2.42 1.69
CA ILE A 166 -11.19 3.82 1.78
C ILE A 166 -10.26 4.69 0.95
N THR A 167 -10.74 5.20 -0.18
CA THR A 167 -9.90 5.90 -1.15
C THR A 167 -10.59 7.09 -1.81
N GLN A 168 -9.80 7.95 -2.46
CA GLN A 168 -10.30 9.06 -3.27
C GLN A 168 -11.26 10.00 -2.51
N CYS A 169 -11.01 10.23 -1.21
CA CYS A 169 -11.74 11.19 -0.39
C CYS A 169 -10.97 12.53 -0.32
N ASN A 170 -11.60 13.61 -0.79
CA ASN A 170 -10.93 14.91 -0.95
C ASN A 170 -10.62 15.62 0.37
N ARG A 171 -11.19 15.20 1.51
CA ARG A 171 -10.88 15.74 2.84
C ARG A 171 -10.31 14.70 3.79
N SER A 172 -11.12 13.75 4.25
CA SER A 172 -10.64 12.67 5.14
C SER A 172 -11.23 11.34 4.70
N GLY A 173 -10.43 10.27 4.67
CA GLY A 173 -10.97 8.92 4.50
C GLY A 173 -11.93 8.59 5.65
N ILE A 174 -11.49 8.81 6.88
CA ILE A 174 -12.34 8.78 8.07
C ILE A 174 -12.18 10.07 8.89
N GLU A 175 -13.29 10.74 9.18
CA GLU A 175 -13.36 11.86 10.13
C GLU A 175 -14.01 11.41 11.44
N PHE A 176 -13.39 11.77 12.56
CA PHE A 176 -13.90 11.51 13.89
C PHE A 176 -14.34 12.78 14.59
N LEU A 177 -15.65 12.96 14.72
CA LEU A 177 -16.27 13.87 15.69
C LEU A 177 -16.69 13.12 16.98
N ALA A 178 -15.77 12.26 17.46
CA ALA A 178 -15.52 11.84 18.85
C ALA A 178 -16.62 11.21 19.73
N GLY A 179 -16.65 9.88 19.72
CA GLY A 179 -16.96 9.05 20.91
C GLY A 179 -15.85 8.02 21.21
N PRO A 180 -15.90 7.36 22.39
CA PRO A 180 -14.88 6.41 22.83
C PRO A 180 -15.08 4.97 22.31
N TYR A 181 -14.07 4.12 22.47
CA TYR A 181 -14.14 2.66 22.26
C TYR A 181 -14.43 2.20 20.83
N ASN A 182 -14.25 3.05 19.83
CA ASN A 182 -14.30 2.63 18.44
C ASN A 182 -13.05 1.82 18.08
N ILE A 183 -13.22 0.84 17.20
CA ILE A 183 -12.17 -0.03 16.67
C ILE A 183 -12.06 0.25 15.18
N ILE A 184 -10.86 0.59 14.73
CA ILE A 184 -10.53 0.75 13.32
C ILE A 184 -9.41 -0.22 13.04
N SER A 185 -9.66 -1.26 12.26
CA SER A 185 -8.63 -2.25 12.02
C SER A 185 -8.64 -2.90 10.65
N ASN A 186 -7.47 -3.32 10.15
CA ASN A 186 -7.36 -4.03 8.87
C ASN A 186 -7.91 -3.25 7.66
N ASN A 187 -8.03 -1.92 7.74
CA ASN A 187 -8.45 -1.12 6.60
C ASN A 187 -7.26 -0.73 5.72
N ILE A 188 -7.50 -0.58 4.42
CA ILE A 188 -6.58 0.08 3.50
C ILE A 188 -7.13 1.48 3.27
N ILE A 189 -6.37 2.49 3.69
CA ILE A 189 -6.78 3.91 3.64
C ILE A 189 -5.78 4.64 2.76
N CYS A 190 -6.13 4.90 1.51
CA CYS A 190 -5.18 5.39 0.52
C CYS A 190 -5.69 6.50 -0.39
N ASN A 191 -4.79 7.33 -0.90
CA ASN A 191 -5.11 8.42 -1.85
C ASN A 191 -6.19 9.40 -1.33
N ASN A 192 -6.17 9.69 -0.02
CA ASN A 192 -7.04 10.70 0.59
C ASN A 192 -6.23 11.94 0.98
N TYR A 193 -6.88 13.09 1.17
CA TYR A 193 -6.16 14.25 1.71
C TYR A 193 -5.69 14.01 3.16
N VAL A 194 -6.55 13.47 4.03
CA VAL A 194 -6.15 12.88 5.31
C VAL A 194 -6.67 11.44 5.35
N GLY A 195 -5.86 10.46 5.75
CA GLY A 195 -6.33 9.10 5.91
C GLY A 195 -7.37 9.02 7.04
N ILE A 196 -6.95 9.34 8.26
CA ILE A 196 -7.85 9.51 9.40
C ILE A 196 -7.58 10.84 10.09
N SER A 197 -8.65 11.61 10.33
CA SER A 197 -8.62 12.90 11.01
C SER A 197 -9.50 12.88 12.26
N VAL A 198 -8.97 13.36 13.37
CA VAL A 198 -9.71 13.66 14.59
C VAL A 198 -9.41 15.11 14.94
N LEU A 199 -10.34 16.03 14.67
CA LEU A 199 -10.18 17.44 15.00
C LEU A 199 -11.17 17.90 16.09
N GLY A 200 -10.64 18.41 17.21
CA GLY A 200 -11.36 19.30 18.11
C GLY A 200 -12.07 18.67 19.29
N SER A 201 -11.88 17.37 19.59
CA SER A 201 -12.58 16.74 20.71
C SER A 201 -11.68 15.90 21.63
N THR A 202 -11.81 16.15 22.92
CA THR A 202 -11.14 15.42 24.01
C THR A 202 -11.86 14.12 24.40
N ASN A 203 -13.03 13.84 23.81
CA ASN A 203 -13.82 12.63 24.10
C ASN A 203 -13.43 11.43 23.21
N CYS A 204 -12.53 11.62 22.25
CA CYS A 204 -11.99 10.57 21.39
C CYS A 204 -10.95 9.73 22.14
N LYS A 205 -11.35 9.02 23.20
CA LYS A 205 -10.46 8.23 24.07
C LYS A 205 -10.74 6.74 23.97
N ASN A 206 -9.76 5.91 24.30
CA ASN A 206 -9.86 4.46 24.31
C ASN A 206 -10.27 3.85 22.96
N ASN A 207 -9.99 4.55 21.86
CA ASN A 207 -10.16 3.96 20.54
C ASN A 207 -8.93 3.13 20.19
N ILE A 208 -9.12 2.11 19.38
CA ILE A 208 -8.07 1.19 18.93
C ILE A 208 -7.91 1.33 17.42
N LEU A 209 -6.70 1.69 17.00
CA LEU A 209 -6.30 1.73 15.60
C LEU A 209 -5.21 0.68 15.40
N SER A 210 -5.51 -0.39 14.68
CA SER A 210 -4.53 -1.46 14.46
C SER A 210 -4.58 -2.15 13.12
N TYR A 211 -3.43 -2.59 12.60
CA TYR A 211 -3.36 -3.28 11.31
C TYR A 211 -3.96 -2.49 10.15
N ASN A 212 -4.07 -1.16 10.27
CA ASN A 212 -4.49 -0.33 9.15
C ASN A 212 -3.29 0.02 8.30
N THR A 213 -3.51 0.10 7.00
CA THR A 213 -2.48 0.46 6.03
C THR A 213 -2.82 1.82 5.41
N PHE A 214 -2.06 2.84 5.80
CA PHE A 214 -2.17 4.22 5.32
C PHE A 214 -1.16 4.46 4.20
N ILE A 215 -1.62 4.52 2.96
CA ILE A 215 -0.76 4.65 1.77
C ILE A 215 -1.09 5.91 0.97
N ASN A 216 -0.09 6.69 0.53
CA ASN A 216 -0.29 7.79 -0.43
C ASN A 216 -1.36 8.83 -0.04
N ASN A 217 -1.63 9.04 1.25
CA ASN A 217 -2.46 10.16 1.68
C ASN A 217 -1.59 11.42 1.78
N ASN A 218 -2.14 12.62 1.62
CA ASN A 218 -1.34 13.82 1.95
C ASN A 218 -0.93 13.77 3.43
N LYS A 219 -1.82 13.28 4.30
CA LYS A 219 -1.60 13.11 5.74
C LYS A 219 -2.12 11.74 6.16
N GLY A 220 -1.29 10.88 6.76
CA GLY A 220 -1.74 9.52 7.12
C GLY A 220 -2.76 9.54 8.27
N LEU A 221 -2.29 9.81 9.48
CA LEU A 221 -3.14 9.92 10.67
C LEU A 221 -2.95 11.26 11.39
N ALA A 222 -4.01 12.01 11.65
CA ALA A 222 -3.97 13.21 12.48
C ALA A 222 -4.99 13.07 13.61
N MET A 223 -4.54 13.01 14.86
CA MET A 223 -5.45 12.83 16.00
C MET A 223 -5.10 13.68 17.22
N TYR A 224 -6.09 13.96 18.07
CA TYR A 224 -5.83 14.57 19.38
C TYR A 224 -5.25 13.57 20.38
N ASP A 225 -4.45 14.10 21.30
CA ASP A 225 -3.92 13.35 22.43
C ASP A 225 -4.99 13.13 23.51
N SER A 226 -5.75 12.05 23.37
CA SER A 226 -6.90 11.76 24.21
C SER A 226 -6.89 10.37 24.83
N GLY A 227 -5.85 9.56 24.60
CA GLY A 227 -5.70 8.24 25.22
C GLY A 227 -6.18 7.10 24.33
N ASN A 228 -5.70 7.07 23.09
CA ASN A 228 -5.98 6.01 22.13
C ASN A 228 -4.80 5.01 22.03
N LEU A 229 -5.09 3.83 21.50
CA LEU A 229 -4.11 2.78 21.25
C LEU A 229 -3.86 2.67 19.75
N ILE A 230 -2.63 2.89 19.30
CA ILE A 230 -2.26 2.89 17.88
C ILE A 230 -1.09 1.94 17.68
N PHE A 231 -1.33 0.79 17.05
CA PHE A 231 -0.31 -0.24 16.94
C PHE A 231 -0.44 -1.13 15.72
N CYS A 232 0.66 -1.74 15.28
CA CYS A 232 0.68 -2.61 14.10
C CYS A 232 0.12 -1.96 12.83
N ASN A 233 0.13 -0.63 12.72
CA ASN A 233 -0.32 0.05 11.49
C ASN A 233 0.85 0.28 10.54
N ASN A 234 0.58 0.32 9.25
CA ASN A 234 1.54 0.67 8.22
C ASN A 234 1.35 2.12 7.79
N PHE A 235 2.35 2.97 7.99
CA PHE A 235 2.39 4.32 7.44
C PHE A 235 3.37 4.38 6.29
N ILE A 236 2.84 4.37 5.07
CA ILE A 236 3.61 4.24 3.84
C ILE A 236 3.30 5.43 2.95
N GLU A 237 4.32 6.15 2.53
CA GLU A 237 4.28 7.13 1.45
C GLU A 237 3.33 8.32 1.61
N ASN A 238 2.82 8.55 2.81
CA ASN A 238 2.06 9.76 3.11
C ASN A 238 2.97 10.99 3.03
N ILE A 239 2.47 12.10 2.46
CA ILE A 239 3.30 13.20 1.94
C ILE A 239 3.76 14.19 3.03
N ASP A 240 2.82 14.92 3.65
CA ASP A 240 3.11 15.98 4.63
C ASP A 240 3.53 15.39 5.97
N TRP A 241 2.77 14.43 6.47
CA TRP A 241 3.10 13.69 7.69
C TRP A 241 2.48 12.30 7.70
N LYS A 242 3.27 11.33 8.17
CA LYS A 242 2.86 9.93 8.35
C LYS A 242 1.80 9.82 9.44
N ALA A 243 2.07 10.38 10.61
CA ALA A 243 1.10 10.58 11.66
C ALA A 243 1.43 11.84 12.46
N MET A 244 0.42 12.40 13.15
CA MET A 244 0.54 13.54 14.05
C MET A 244 -0.41 13.39 15.24
N SER A 245 0.07 13.77 16.42
CA SER A 245 -0.72 13.80 17.67
C SER A 245 -0.83 15.24 18.20
N HIS A 246 -2.03 15.82 18.19
CA HIS A 246 -2.29 17.18 18.67
C HIS A 246 -2.43 17.22 20.19
N PHE A 247 -1.60 18.03 20.84
CA PHE A 247 -1.66 18.25 22.28
C PHE A 247 -2.56 19.42 22.65
N ASN A 248 -3.05 19.41 23.89
CA ASN A 248 -3.66 20.59 24.47
C ASN A 248 -2.57 21.63 24.80
N PHE A 249 -2.72 22.83 24.23
CA PHE A 249 -1.79 23.97 24.31
C PHE A 249 -1.26 24.30 25.72
N TRP A 250 -2.01 23.95 26.78
CA TRP A 250 -1.68 24.29 28.17
C TRP A 250 -0.97 23.18 28.96
N GLN A 251 -0.67 22.03 28.35
CA GLN A 251 -0.10 20.89 29.06
C GLN A 251 1.17 20.37 28.38
N MET A 252 2.34 20.72 28.94
CA MET A 252 3.62 20.06 28.64
C MET A 252 3.68 18.70 29.34
N LYS A 253 2.92 17.71 28.84
CA LYS A 253 2.84 16.35 29.41
C LYS A 253 3.15 15.30 28.33
N PRO A 254 3.59 14.08 28.73
CA PRO A 254 3.66 12.95 27.80
C PRO A 254 2.31 12.68 27.15
N SER A 255 2.34 12.24 25.89
CA SER A 255 1.16 11.79 25.17
C SER A 255 0.42 10.71 25.96
N LYS A 256 -0.91 10.82 26.04
CA LYS A 256 -1.81 9.76 26.49
C LYS A 256 -2.04 8.71 25.41
N ASN A 257 -1.96 9.10 24.13
CA ASN A 257 -1.97 8.14 23.03
C ASN A 257 -0.73 7.25 23.15
N ILE A 258 -0.94 5.95 23.02
CA ILE A 258 0.09 4.93 23.08
C ILE A 258 0.36 4.44 21.67
N TRP A 259 1.62 4.52 21.25
CA TRP A 259 2.10 4.10 19.94
C TRP A 259 3.15 3.00 20.15
N TYR A 260 2.97 1.85 19.50
CA TYR A 260 3.93 0.75 19.53
C TYR A 260 3.76 -0.11 18.28
N ASN A 261 4.84 -0.72 17.79
CA ASN A 261 4.80 -1.66 16.67
C ASN A 261 4.13 -1.08 15.41
N ASN A 262 4.18 0.22 15.14
CA ASN A 262 3.74 0.70 13.83
C ASN A 262 4.94 0.68 12.88
N TYR A 263 4.68 0.33 11.63
CA TYR A 263 5.65 0.45 10.56
C TYR A 263 5.63 1.87 10.00
N TRP A 264 6.81 2.44 9.78
CA TRP A 264 6.99 3.78 9.23
C TRP A 264 8.02 3.73 8.13
N ASP A 265 7.59 4.06 6.91
CA ASP A 265 8.46 4.07 5.74
C ASP A 265 9.63 5.08 5.81
N ASP A 266 9.56 6.04 6.74
CA ASP A 266 10.57 7.07 7.02
C ASP A 266 11.37 6.83 8.32
N TRP A 267 11.07 5.77 9.08
CA TRP A 267 11.85 5.42 10.27
C TRP A 267 13.16 4.73 9.88
N ARG A 268 14.22 5.02 10.65
CA ARG A 268 15.60 4.66 10.31
C ARG A 268 16.08 3.34 10.93
N GLY A 269 15.20 2.61 11.61
CA GLY A 269 15.54 1.35 12.28
C GLY A 269 16.35 1.49 13.58
N ILE A 270 16.42 2.68 14.18
CA ILE A 270 17.15 2.90 15.44
C ILE A 270 16.29 3.69 16.42
N GLY A 271 15.97 3.05 17.54
CA GLY A 271 15.26 3.65 18.67
C GLY A 271 13.82 4.08 18.35
N PRO A 272 13.14 4.76 19.29
CA PRO A 272 11.75 5.16 19.12
C PRO A 272 11.53 6.10 17.91
N LYS A 273 10.42 5.93 17.20
CA LYS A 273 10.01 6.87 16.13
C LYS A 273 9.26 8.03 16.77
N TRP A 274 9.78 9.25 16.60
CA TRP A 274 9.08 10.46 17.04
C TRP A 274 7.79 10.66 16.24
N ILE A 275 6.70 10.91 16.95
CA ILE A 275 5.40 11.29 16.40
C ILE A 275 5.22 12.79 16.60
N PRO A 276 5.20 13.59 15.52
CA PRO A 276 5.10 15.04 15.63
C PRO A 276 3.81 15.44 16.34
N GLY A 277 3.91 16.54 17.09
CA GLY A 277 2.80 17.14 17.82
C GLY A 277 3.19 18.50 18.37
N LEU A 278 2.21 19.38 18.52
CA LEU A 278 2.43 20.75 18.99
C LEU A 278 2.85 20.75 20.48
N PHE A 279 4.14 20.93 20.78
CA PHE A 279 4.73 21.05 22.13
C PHE A 279 4.72 19.82 23.06
N GLY A 280 4.42 18.61 22.56
CA GLY A 280 4.47 17.38 23.36
C GLY A 280 5.44 16.33 22.84
N LEU A 281 5.88 15.45 23.75
CA LEU A 281 6.76 14.32 23.45
C LEU A 281 5.88 13.08 23.21
N ASN A 282 5.87 12.60 21.97
CA ASN A 282 5.17 11.38 21.59
C ASN A 282 6.08 10.52 20.72
N PHE A 283 6.11 9.23 21.02
CA PHE A 283 6.96 8.27 20.34
C PHE A 283 6.21 6.97 20.15
N ASP A 284 6.41 6.36 18.99
CA ASP A 284 6.29 4.92 18.84
C ASP A 284 7.55 4.30 19.43
N TRP A 285 7.38 3.57 20.54
CA TRP A 285 8.49 3.08 21.35
C TRP A 285 9.19 1.85 20.77
N ASP A 286 8.49 1.09 19.93
CA ASP A 286 8.98 -0.14 19.33
C ASP A 286 8.52 -0.20 17.87
N PRO A 287 9.06 0.65 16.98
CA PRO A 287 8.56 0.69 15.61
C PRO A 287 8.86 -0.63 14.89
N ALA A 288 7.91 -1.08 14.07
CA ALA A 288 8.07 -2.31 13.31
C ALA A 288 9.14 -2.16 12.23
N GLU A 289 9.95 -3.19 12.04
CA GLU A 289 11.03 -3.20 11.04
C GLU A 289 10.49 -3.38 9.62
N ASP A 290 9.44 -4.18 9.48
CA ASP A 290 8.76 -4.49 8.22
C ASP A 290 7.29 -4.10 8.27
N PRO A 291 6.68 -3.75 7.13
CA PRO A 291 5.26 -3.52 7.07
C PRO A 291 4.52 -4.81 7.40
N TYR A 292 3.42 -4.70 8.12
CA TYR A 292 2.51 -5.80 8.33
C TYR A 292 1.92 -6.19 6.98
N VAL A 293 2.07 -7.45 6.59
CA VAL A 293 1.34 -8.03 5.47
C VAL A 293 -0.12 -8.10 5.89
N ASN A 294 -0.85 -7.02 5.68
CA ASN A 294 -2.27 -7.15 5.42
C ASN A 294 -2.37 -7.99 4.14
N ASP A 295 -3.41 -8.79 4.00
CA ASP A 295 -3.72 -9.62 2.82
C ASP A 295 -3.96 -8.76 1.54
N ILE A 296 -3.06 -7.83 1.22
CA ILE A 296 -2.96 -7.05 -0.01
C ILE A 296 -2.88 -8.02 -1.19
N ASN A 297 -2.21 -9.16 -1.01
CA ASN A 297 -2.04 -10.21 -2.02
C ASN A 297 -3.15 -11.29 -2.00
N LYS A 298 -4.12 -11.25 -1.07
CA LYS A 298 -5.26 -12.19 -1.06
C LYS A 298 -6.63 -11.54 -1.27
N ASN A 299 -6.71 -10.21 -1.32
CA ASN A 299 -7.91 -9.53 -1.77
C ASN A 299 -7.99 -9.64 -3.30
N SER A 300 -8.83 -10.57 -3.78
CA SER A 300 -9.23 -10.75 -5.19
C SER A 300 -9.79 -9.48 -5.87
N VAL A 301 -9.99 -8.40 -5.11
CA VAL A 301 -10.39 -7.06 -5.56
C VAL A 301 -9.28 -6.36 -6.35
N PHE A 302 -8.01 -6.67 -6.07
CA PHE A 302 -6.88 -6.12 -6.83
C PHE A 302 -6.53 -6.94 -8.07
N GLN A 303 -7.19 -8.08 -8.31
CA GLN A 303 -6.83 -9.01 -9.39
C GLN A 303 -7.74 -8.93 -10.63
N ASN A 304 -8.82 -8.14 -10.62
CA ASN A 304 -9.92 -8.31 -11.60
C ASN A 304 -10.52 -7.03 -12.20
N ILE A 305 -9.79 -5.90 -12.28
CA ILE A 305 -10.41 -4.66 -12.84
C ILE A 305 -9.73 -4.12 -14.12
N PHE A 306 -8.54 -4.57 -14.51
CA PHE A 306 -7.91 -4.03 -15.73
C PHE A 306 -7.45 -5.14 -16.67
N SER A 307 -8.37 -5.57 -17.53
CA SER A 307 -7.99 -6.11 -18.82
C SER A 307 -8.23 -5.00 -19.84
N ASP A 308 -7.18 -4.25 -20.17
CA ASP A 308 -7.21 -3.33 -21.31
C ASP A 308 -6.82 -4.12 -22.57
N PRO A 309 -7.39 -3.80 -23.74
CA PRO A 309 -7.24 -4.58 -24.97
C PRO A 309 -5.91 -4.29 -25.67
N ASP A 310 -5.35 -5.34 -26.27
CA ASP A 310 -4.18 -5.36 -27.17
C ASP A 310 -3.95 -4.03 -27.94
N GLY A 311 -2.75 -3.44 -27.78
CA GLY A 311 -2.25 -2.31 -28.58
C GLY A 311 -1.99 -0.98 -27.85
N ILE A 312 -1.97 -0.97 -26.51
CA ILE A 312 -1.49 0.16 -25.68
C ILE A 312 -0.19 -0.28 -25.01
N GLN A 313 0.85 0.57 -25.03
CA GLN A 313 2.11 0.30 -24.32
C GLN A 313 1.84 0.09 -22.82
N THR A 314 1.99 -1.14 -22.37
CA THR A 314 1.92 -1.56 -20.97
C THR A 314 3.32 -1.58 -20.37
N LYS A 315 3.45 -1.27 -19.08
CA LYS A 315 4.74 -1.21 -18.38
C LYS A 315 4.88 -2.35 -17.37
N TRP A 316 5.82 -3.26 -17.61
CA TRP A 316 6.00 -4.51 -16.87
C TRP A 316 7.32 -4.60 -16.10
N ALA A 317 7.29 -4.67 -14.78
CA ALA A 317 8.52 -4.74 -13.99
C ALA A 317 8.76 -6.13 -13.38
N VAL A 318 10.00 -6.59 -13.44
CA VAL A 318 10.50 -7.73 -12.65
C VAL A 318 11.56 -7.20 -11.72
N LEU A 319 11.28 -7.23 -10.42
CA LEU A 319 12.15 -6.65 -9.40
C LEU A 319 12.63 -7.76 -8.46
N ILE A 320 13.93 -7.90 -8.30
CA ILE A 320 14.52 -8.98 -7.51
C ILE A 320 15.54 -8.38 -6.56
N ALA A 321 15.44 -8.72 -5.27
CA ALA A 321 16.53 -8.43 -4.36
C ALA A 321 16.75 -9.54 -3.34
N CYS A 322 17.98 -10.03 -3.24
CA CYS A 322 18.33 -11.09 -2.29
C CYS A 322 19.78 -11.01 -1.85
N SER A 323 19.98 -11.37 -0.58
CA SER A 323 21.29 -11.38 0.08
C SER A 323 21.95 -12.75 0.13
N GLY A 324 21.35 -13.78 -0.49
CA GLY A 324 21.90 -15.13 -0.59
C GLY A 324 21.77 -16.01 0.66
N GLY A 325 20.97 -15.63 1.68
CA GLY A 325 20.61 -16.47 2.84
C GLY A 325 20.88 -15.86 4.22
N VAL A 326 20.62 -16.63 5.29
CA VAL A 326 20.43 -16.16 6.70
C VAL A 326 21.66 -15.47 7.35
N THR A 327 22.83 -15.43 6.69
CA THR A 327 24.02 -14.76 7.24
C THR A 327 24.07 -13.24 7.00
N TYR A 328 23.03 -12.64 6.40
CA TYR A 328 23.08 -11.27 5.89
C TYR A 328 21.91 -10.35 6.31
N GLU A 329 21.37 -10.45 7.54
CA GLU A 329 20.23 -9.65 8.04
C GLU A 329 20.27 -8.13 7.73
N ARG A 330 21.46 -7.51 7.66
CA ARG A 330 21.61 -6.08 7.33
C ARG A 330 21.56 -5.76 5.83
N HIS A 331 21.84 -6.73 4.97
CA HIS A 331 21.65 -6.61 3.52
C HIS A 331 20.16 -6.70 3.20
N GLU A 332 19.46 -7.68 3.79
CA GLU A 332 18.02 -7.87 3.63
C GLU A 332 17.22 -6.58 3.89
N ARG A 333 17.53 -5.84 4.97
CA ARG A 333 16.85 -4.57 5.28
C ARG A 333 17.08 -3.47 4.25
N ARG A 334 18.21 -3.48 3.54
CA ARG A 334 18.50 -2.53 2.45
C ARG A 334 17.77 -2.94 1.18
N ASP A 335 17.88 -4.22 0.84
CA ASP A 335 17.20 -4.83 -0.30
C ASP A 335 15.69 -4.60 -0.22
N ARG A 336 15.06 -4.93 0.92
CA ARG A 336 13.64 -4.64 1.19
C ARG A 336 13.29 -3.16 1.08
N ASN A 337 14.16 -2.25 1.55
CA ASN A 337 13.91 -0.81 1.49
C ASN A 337 14.06 -0.22 0.09
N ASP A 338 15.03 -0.67 -0.69
CA ASP A 338 15.25 -0.23 -2.07
C ASP A 338 14.15 -0.78 -2.97
N MET A 339 13.84 -2.08 -2.87
CA MET A 339 12.75 -2.73 -3.60
C MET A 339 11.42 -2.03 -3.39
N ARG A 340 11.04 -1.79 -2.14
CA ARG A 340 9.79 -1.09 -1.81
C ARG A 340 9.73 0.32 -2.42
N LYS A 341 10.84 1.08 -2.32
CA LYS A 341 10.88 2.44 -2.88
C LYS A 341 10.90 2.44 -4.41
N LEU A 342 11.49 1.42 -5.03
CA LEU A 342 11.52 1.22 -6.46
C LEU A 342 10.13 0.85 -6.99
N MET A 343 9.47 -0.17 -6.42
CA MET A 343 8.08 -0.54 -6.74
C MET A 343 7.16 0.67 -6.67
N ASN A 344 7.26 1.45 -5.60
CA ASN A 344 6.38 2.59 -5.41
C ASN A 344 6.66 3.74 -6.37
N ILE A 345 7.93 4.04 -6.68
CA ILE A 345 8.22 5.10 -7.65
C ILE A 345 7.81 4.67 -9.06
N LEU A 346 7.93 3.39 -9.41
CA LEU A 346 7.40 2.87 -10.67
C LEU A 346 5.87 3.03 -10.71
N ASN A 347 5.15 2.58 -9.66
CA ASN A 347 3.69 2.69 -9.62
C ASN A 347 3.16 4.12 -9.66
N ARG A 348 3.86 5.06 -9.01
CA ARG A 348 3.53 6.50 -9.12
C ARG A 348 3.65 7.04 -10.55
N ASN A 349 4.36 6.35 -11.43
CA ASN A 349 4.65 6.77 -12.80
C ASN A 349 4.07 5.80 -13.85
N GLY A 350 2.92 5.20 -13.52
CA GLY A 350 2.10 4.42 -14.45
C GLY A 350 2.51 2.96 -14.62
N TRP A 351 3.29 2.40 -13.68
CA TRP A 351 3.55 0.95 -13.62
C TRP A 351 2.61 0.31 -12.61
N GLU A 352 1.47 -0.19 -13.07
CA GLU A 352 0.45 -0.76 -12.19
C GLU A 352 1.03 -1.90 -11.33
N TYR A 353 0.66 -1.97 -10.05
CA TYR A 353 1.18 -3.00 -9.14
C TYR A 353 0.94 -4.43 -9.66
N GLU A 354 -0.12 -4.66 -10.43
CA GLU A 354 -0.40 -5.95 -11.07
C GLU A 354 0.56 -6.29 -12.22
N HIS A 355 1.23 -5.29 -12.78
CA HIS A 355 2.31 -5.43 -13.76
C HIS A 355 3.71 -5.37 -13.11
N ILE A 356 3.82 -5.58 -11.78
CA ILE A 356 5.10 -5.67 -11.07
C ILE A 356 5.22 -7.04 -10.39
N PHE A 357 6.14 -7.86 -10.88
CA PHE A 357 6.52 -9.13 -10.25
C PHE A 357 7.76 -8.92 -9.38
N SER A 358 7.64 -9.15 -8.06
CA SER A 358 8.74 -8.96 -7.13
C SER A 358 9.15 -10.24 -6.41
N LEU A 359 10.45 -10.49 -6.28
CA LEU A 359 11.01 -11.56 -5.46
C LEU A 359 11.98 -10.97 -4.45
N ILE A 360 11.75 -11.22 -3.16
CA ILE A 360 12.64 -10.74 -2.10
C ILE A 360 13.13 -11.91 -1.24
N GLU A 361 14.45 -11.93 -0.99
CA GLU A 361 15.10 -12.93 -0.15
C GLU A 361 14.63 -14.36 -0.48
N GLU A 362 13.92 -15.04 0.43
CA GLU A 362 13.50 -16.43 0.29
C GLU A 362 12.66 -16.75 -0.94
N GLU A 363 12.05 -15.74 -1.55
CA GLU A 363 11.28 -15.89 -2.79
C GLU A 363 12.18 -15.94 -4.03
N ALA A 364 13.38 -15.37 -3.97
CA ALA A 364 14.29 -15.16 -5.09
C ALA A 364 15.16 -16.39 -5.38
N THR A 365 14.54 -17.56 -5.57
CA THR A 365 15.25 -18.78 -6.00
C THR A 365 15.62 -18.74 -7.49
N THR A 366 16.57 -19.56 -7.92
CA THR A 366 16.98 -19.67 -9.34
C THR A 366 15.78 -19.96 -10.26
N GLU A 367 14.92 -20.89 -9.87
CA GLU A 367 13.68 -21.24 -10.59
C GLU A 367 12.71 -20.07 -10.62
N ALA A 368 12.52 -19.37 -9.50
CA ALA A 368 11.61 -18.23 -9.45
C ALA A 368 12.08 -17.08 -10.36
N ILE A 369 13.39 -16.82 -10.37
CA ILE A 369 14.00 -15.77 -11.20
C ILE A 369 13.92 -16.14 -12.68
N LEU A 370 14.39 -17.33 -13.09
CA LEU A 370 14.52 -17.67 -14.52
C LEU A 370 13.24 -18.21 -15.15
N ASP A 371 12.40 -18.89 -14.39
CA ASP A 371 11.21 -19.55 -14.92
C ASP A 371 9.94 -18.83 -14.51
N HIS A 372 9.70 -18.59 -13.22
CA HIS A 372 8.43 -17.99 -12.80
C HIS A 372 8.27 -16.57 -13.34
N SER A 373 9.28 -15.70 -13.21
CA SER A 373 9.18 -14.30 -13.62
C SER A 373 8.99 -14.14 -15.14
N PHE A 374 9.77 -14.86 -15.95
CA PHE A 374 9.69 -14.79 -17.41
C PHE A 374 8.45 -15.50 -17.97
N ASN A 375 8.01 -16.62 -17.36
CA ASN A 375 6.72 -17.22 -17.72
C ASN A 375 5.57 -16.28 -17.37
N TRP A 376 5.66 -15.59 -16.23
CA TRP A 376 4.66 -14.62 -15.82
C TRP A 376 4.54 -13.48 -16.84
N LEU A 377 5.65 -12.87 -17.28
CA LEU A 377 5.62 -11.85 -18.34
C LEU A 377 4.90 -12.36 -19.60
N ARG A 378 5.34 -13.51 -20.13
CA ARG A 378 4.78 -14.07 -21.38
C ARG A 378 3.31 -14.48 -21.28
N ASN A 379 2.88 -14.94 -20.11
CA ASN A 379 1.53 -15.47 -19.92
C ASN A 379 0.51 -14.38 -19.55
N ASN A 380 0.95 -13.19 -19.14
CA ASN A 380 0.06 -12.09 -18.73
C ASN A 380 -0.13 -11.02 -19.80
N GLY A 381 0.25 -11.29 -21.06
CA GLY A 381 -0.12 -10.45 -22.20
C GLY A 381 0.97 -9.54 -22.74
N GLU A 382 2.22 -9.70 -22.29
CA GLU A 382 3.36 -8.94 -22.83
C GLU A 382 3.46 -9.05 -24.37
N ASP A 383 3.66 -7.89 -25.02
CA ASP A 383 3.76 -7.75 -26.48
C ASP A 383 4.94 -6.87 -26.97
N GLU A 384 5.02 -6.63 -28.28
CA GLU A 384 6.16 -5.92 -28.91
C GLU A 384 6.24 -4.42 -28.55
N ASP A 385 5.13 -3.80 -28.15
CA ASP A 385 5.01 -2.35 -27.88
C ASP A 385 5.26 -2.01 -26.39
N ASP A 386 5.24 -3.02 -25.53
CA ASP A 386 5.39 -2.90 -24.09
C ASP A 386 6.79 -2.46 -23.64
N LEU A 387 6.88 -1.90 -22.44
CA LEU A 387 8.12 -1.47 -21.79
C LEU A 387 8.42 -2.39 -20.59
N ILE A 388 9.61 -2.97 -20.54
CA ILE A 388 10.01 -3.90 -19.48
C ILE A 388 11.11 -3.29 -18.62
N PHE A 389 10.94 -3.32 -17.29
CA PHE A 389 11.95 -2.88 -16.32
C PHE A 389 12.37 -4.04 -15.43
N PHE A 390 13.55 -4.60 -15.70
CA PHE A 390 14.14 -5.64 -14.88
C PHE A 390 15.16 -5.04 -13.91
N PHE A 391 15.06 -5.36 -12.64
CA PHE A 391 15.99 -4.92 -11.61
C PHE A 391 16.45 -6.11 -10.77
N PHE A 392 17.77 -6.25 -10.62
CA PHE A 392 18.37 -7.19 -9.69
C PHE A 392 19.29 -6.48 -8.71
N SER A 393 19.12 -6.73 -7.41
CA SER A 393 20.01 -6.29 -6.33
C SER A 393 20.48 -7.48 -5.50
N GLY A 394 21.78 -7.73 -5.46
CA GLY A 394 22.30 -8.83 -4.66
C GLY A 394 23.80 -9.03 -4.80
N HIS A 395 24.25 -10.21 -4.40
CA HIS A 395 25.66 -10.60 -4.56
C HIS A 395 25.94 -11.01 -6.01
N GLY A 396 27.07 -10.54 -6.54
CA GLY A 396 27.61 -10.97 -7.82
C GLY A 396 29.13 -11.12 -7.77
N TYR A 397 29.63 -11.93 -8.69
CA TYR A 397 31.05 -12.27 -8.87
C TYR A 397 31.25 -12.76 -10.30
N TYR A 398 32.42 -13.34 -10.58
CA TYR A 398 32.75 -13.95 -11.87
C TYR A 398 33.15 -15.42 -11.69
N HIS A 399 32.79 -16.25 -12.66
CA HIS A 399 33.26 -17.63 -12.77
C HIS A 399 34.69 -17.64 -13.34
N THR A 400 35.59 -18.49 -12.84
CA THR A 400 37.01 -18.44 -13.26
C THR A 400 37.27 -19.04 -14.65
N GLU A 401 36.27 -19.70 -15.24
CA GLU A 401 36.32 -20.32 -16.56
C GLU A 401 35.05 -19.94 -17.34
N ASP A 402 35.21 -19.18 -18.42
CA ASP A 402 34.19 -18.88 -19.42
C ASP A 402 33.45 -20.16 -19.89
N GLN A 403 32.13 -20.17 -19.75
CA GLN A 403 31.26 -21.26 -20.19
C GLN A 403 30.73 -20.98 -21.60
N PRO A 404 30.51 -22.02 -22.43
CA PRO A 404 29.99 -21.80 -23.77
C PRO A 404 28.61 -21.11 -23.80
N PRO A 405 28.39 -20.14 -24.69
CA PRO A 405 29.29 -19.68 -25.76
C PRO A 405 30.47 -18.77 -25.31
N LEU A 406 31.71 -19.22 -25.55
CA LEU A 406 32.93 -18.46 -25.21
C LEU A 406 32.99 -17.09 -25.91
N ASP A 407 32.72 -16.01 -25.20
CA ASP A 407 32.44 -14.72 -25.82
C ASP A 407 32.89 -13.48 -25.04
N VAL A 408 33.43 -13.67 -23.85
CA VAL A 408 33.95 -12.64 -22.97
C VAL A 408 35.44 -12.33 -23.23
N PRO A 409 35.87 -11.06 -23.26
CA PRO A 409 37.27 -10.68 -23.52
C PRO A 409 38.27 -11.09 -22.42
N ASP A 410 37.81 -11.25 -21.18
CA ASP A 410 38.66 -11.57 -20.02
C ASP A 410 38.69 -13.08 -19.68
N GLY A 411 37.83 -13.87 -20.32
CA GLY A 411 37.71 -15.31 -20.18
C GLY A 411 36.95 -15.78 -18.93
N ARG A 412 36.00 -15.00 -18.42
CA ARG A 412 35.19 -15.28 -17.23
C ARG A 412 33.72 -14.89 -17.42
N ASP A 413 32.77 -15.72 -16.99
CA ASP A 413 31.35 -15.34 -17.01
C ASP A 413 30.93 -14.61 -15.74
N GLU A 414 30.00 -13.67 -15.85
CA GLU A 414 29.41 -13.02 -14.69
C GLU A 414 28.31 -13.87 -14.08
N ILE A 415 28.35 -13.96 -12.75
CA ILE A 415 27.35 -14.66 -11.96
C ILE A 415 26.73 -13.76 -10.91
N PHE A 416 25.43 -13.93 -10.69
CA PHE A 416 24.81 -13.46 -9.45
C PHE A 416 24.24 -14.62 -8.65
N HIS A 417 24.08 -14.38 -7.35
CA HIS A 417 23.64 -15.37 -6.38
C HIS A 417 22.16 -15.18 -6.01
N PRO A 418 21.27 -16.09 -6.45
CA PRO A 418 19.91 -16.20 -5.93
C PRO A 418 19.90 -16.59 -4.45
N TRP A 419 18.72 -16.64 -3.86
CA TRP A 419 18.55 -17.16 -2.50
C TRP A 419 18.68 -18.68 -2.45
N ASP A 420 19.55 -19.17 -1.57
CA ASP A 420 19.80 -20.60 -1.31
C ASP A 420 19.60 -20.93 0.19
N PRO A 421 18.61 -21.78 0.55
CA PRO A 421 18.36 -22.18 1.94
C PRO A 421 19.45 -23.07 2.54
N ASP A 422 20.24 -23.77 1.72
CA ASP A 422 21.15 -24.82 2.17
C ASP A 422 22.50 -24.28 2.70
N MET A 423 22.77 -22.98 2.54
CA MET A 423 23.80 -22.21 3.24
C MET A 423 25.19 -22.86 3.36
N ALA A 424 25.72 -23.44 2.27
CA ALA A 424 27.08 -23.97 2.27
C ALA A 424 28.17 -22.94 1.85
N GLY A 425 27.78 -21.73 1.45
CA GLY A 425 28.65 -20.75 0.80
C GLY A 425 28.30 -20.58 -0.68
N TRP A 426 29.27 -20.15 -1.50
CA TRP A 426 29.17 -20.00 -2.96
C TRP A 426 28.85 -21.34 -3.64
N ASN A 427 27.59 -21.74 -3.64
CA ASN A 427 27.11 -22.96 -4.26
C ASN A 427 26.98 -22.74 -5.77
N TRP A 428 27.83 -23.42 -6.54
CA TRP A 428 27.92 -23.17 -7.99
C TRP A 428 26.67 -23.60 -8.76
N ASP A 429 25.91 -24.56 -8.24
CA ASP A 429 24.75 -25.13 -8.93
C ASP A 429 23.53 -24.19 -8.93
N VAL A 430 23.54 -23.13 -8.13
CA VAL A 430 22.42 -22.17 -8.02
C VAL A 430 22.68 -20.83 -8.71
N PHE A 431 23.93 -20.54 -9.09
CA PHE A 431 24.26 -19.26 -9.73
C PHE A 431 23.56 -19.12 -11.09
N ILE A 432 23.22 -17.87 -11.40
CA ILE A 432 22.72 -17.51 -12.72
C ILE A 432 23.86 -16.81 -13.45
N VAL A 433 24.21 -17.39 -14.58
CA VAL A 433 25.21 -16.89 -15.52
C VAL A 433 24.54 -15.90 -16.49
N ASP A 434 25.26 -14.87 -16.90
CA ASP A 434 24.85 -13.85 -17.88
C ASP A 434 24.23 -14.40 -19.16
N ASP A 435 24.81 -15.42 -19.79
CA ASP A 435 24.30 -16.06 -20.99
C ASP A 435 22.89 -16.61 -20.82
N VAL A 436 22.68 -17.35 -19.72
CA VAL A 436 21.38 -17.96 -19.40
C VAL A 436 20.33 -16.87 -19.20
N LEU A 437 20.70 -15.78 -18.53
CA LEU A 437 19.81 -14.65 -18.34
C LEU A 437 19.53 -13.93 -19.66
N ALA A 438 20.55 -13.72 -20.49
CA ALA A 438 20.45 -13.07 -21.79
C ALA A 438 19.52 -13.83 -22.74
N GLU A 439 19.59 -15.17 -22.72
CA GLU A 439 18.68 -16.05 -23.47
C GLU A 439 17.23 -15.91 -23.00
N LYS A 440 16.98 -15.78 -21.68
CA LYS A 440 15.62 -15.59 -21.16
C LYS A 440 14.99 -14.30 -21.66
N PHE A 441 15.73 -13.20 -21.70
CA PHE A 441 15.23 -11.94 -22.28
C PHE A 441 14.92 -12.06 -23.77
N ASP A 442 15.62 -12.91 -24.52
CA ASP A 442 15.34 -13.10 -25.95
C ASP A 442 14.04 -13.86 -26.24
N THR A 443 13.48 -14.50 -25.22
CA THR A 443 12.17 -15.15 -25.32
C THR A 443 10.98 -14.19 -25.23
N LEU A 444 11.22 -12.93 -24.85
CA LEU A 444 10.19 -11.89 -24.74
C LEU A 444 9.90 -11.28 -26.11
N LYS A 445 8.69 -10.74 -26.28
CA LYS A 445 8.29 -10.12 -27.55
C LYS A 445 8.77 -8.67 -27.63
N SER A 446 8.61 -7.92 -26.54
CA SER A 446 9.10 -6.56 -26.36
C SER A 446 10.60 -6.50 -26.56
N ARG A 447 11.00 -5.41 -27.21
CA ARG A 447 12.40 -4.99 -27.38
C ARG A 447 12.64 -3.62 -26.76
N ASN A 448 11.75 -3.18 -25.85
CA ASN A 448 11.92 -1.97 -25.05
C ASN A 448 12.24 -2.41 -23.61
N ILE A 449 13.46 -2.91 -23.39
CA ILE A 449 13.83 -3.53 -22.12
C ILE A 449 14.91 -2.69 -21.43
N VAL A 450 14.68 -2.31 -20.18
CA VAL A 450 15.71 -1.77 -19.29
C VAL A 450 16.08 -2.82 -18.26
N ILE A 451 17.38 -3.12 -18.17
CA ILE A 451 17.92 -4.09 -17.23
C ILE A 451 18.86 -3.34 -16.28
N VAL A 452 18.62 -3.47 -14.97
CA VAL A 452 19.43 -2.82 -13.94
C VAL A 452 20.09 -3.88 -13.07
N MET A 453 21.42 -3.97 -13.14
CA MET A 453 22.22 -4.92 -12.37
C MET A 453 22.97 -4.22 -11.24
N HIS A 454 22.50 -4.43 -10.02
CA HIS A 454 23.16 -3.98 -8.80
C HIS A 454 23.86 -5.16 -8.11
N THR A 455 25.11 -5.37 -8.51
CA THR A 455 26.02 -6.43 -8.03
C THR A 455 27.45 -5.89 -7.85
N CYS A 456 28.31 -6.65 -7.17
CA CYS A 456 29.76 -6.44 -7.31
C CYS A 456 30.22 -6.97 -8.67
N HIS A 457 31.28 -6.38 -9.24
CA HIS A 457 31.80 -6.74 -10.57
C HIS A 457 30.76 -6.55 -11.69
N ALA A 458 29.85 -5.60 -11.52
CA ALA A 458 28.69 -5.45 -12.40
C ALA A 458 29.05 -5.06 -13.85
N GLY A 459 30.26 -4.55 -14.11
CA GLY A 459 30.72 -4.19 -15.45
C GLY A 459 30.90 -5.38 -16.38
N GLY A 460 31.10 -6.58 -15.84
CA GLY A 460 31.26 -7.77 -16.68
C GLY A 460 29.97 -8.19 -17.40
N TRP A 461 28.80 -7.90 -16.82
CA TRP A 461 27.49 -8.12 -17.47
C TRP A 461 27.32 -7.40 -18.82
N ILE A 462 28.21 -6.46 -19.13
CA ILE A 462 28.20 -5.66 -20.35
C ILE A 462 29.53 -5.68 -21.12
N ASP A 463 30.44 -6.62 -20.85
CA ASP A 463 31.77 -6.62 -21.46
C ASP A 463 31.94 -7.58 -22.67
N GLY A 464 31.05 -8.57 -22.78
CA GLY A 464 30.97 -9.56 -23.84
C GLY A 464 29.89 -9.26 -24.90
N LYS A 465 29.88 -10.08 -25.95
CA LYS A 465 28.98 -9.91 -27.12
C LYS A 465 27.71 -10.75 -27.06
N ASN A 466 27.66 -11.85 -26.31
CA ASN A 466 26.43 -12.62 -26.12
C ASN A 466 25.88 -12.55 -24.68
N ASP A 467 26.47 -11.74 -23.80
CA ASP A 467 25.90 -11.39 -22.49
C ASP A 467 24.57 -10.59 -22.63
N LEU A 468 24.29 -9.68 -21.70
CA LEU A 468 23.15 -8.78 -21.79
C LEU A 468 23.27 -7.74 -22.93
N CYS A 469 24.45 -7.63 -23.56
CA CYS A 469 24.79 -6.71 -24.66
C CYS A 469 24.11 -7.04 -26.00
N ARG A 470 22.78 -7.15 -26.03
CA ARG A 470 21.98 -7.50 -27.22
C ARG A 470 21.02 -6.37 -27.62
N SER A 471 20.64 -6.33 -28.90
CA SER A 471 19.68 -5.33 -29.42
C SER A 471 18.34 -5.37 -28.71
N GLY A 472 17.69 -4.21 -28.57
CA GLY A 472 16.39 -4.06 -27.91
C GLY A 472 16.47 -3.98 -26.39
N ARG A 473 17.63 -3.58 -25.85
CA ARG A 473 17.86 -3.51 -24.41
C ARG A 473 18.80 -2.35 -24.06
N VAL A 474 18.55 -1.72 -22.92
CA VAL A 474 19.47 -0.80 -22.24
C VAL A 474 19.84 -1.42 -20.90
N VAL A 475 21.14 -1.62 -20.65
CA VAL A 475 21.64 -2.28 -19.44
C VAL A 475 22.39 -1.28 -18.59
N LEU A 476 21.93 -1.08 -17.35
CA LEU A 476 22.49 -0.16 -16.37
C LEU A 476 23.18 -0.97 -15.27
N VAL A 477 24.50 -0.81 -15.14
CA VAL A 477 25.28 -1.57 -14.16
C VAL A 477 25.85 -0.66 -13.08
N SER A 478 25.89 -1.18 -11.85
CA SER A 478 26.18 -0.34 -10.68
C SER A 478 27.66 0.04 -10.50
N CYS A 479 28.59 -0.70 -11.08
CA CYS A 479 30.03 -0.50 -10.95
C CYS A 479 30.77 -1.14 -12.14
N GLY A 480 32.05 -0.80 -12.35
CA GLY A 480 32.89 -1.45 -13.35
C GLY A 480 33.27 -2.89 -12.99
N VAL A 481 33.92 -3.60 -13.93
CA VAL A 481 34.27 -5.04 -13.82
C VAL A 481 35.19 -5.36 -12.63
N ASP A 482 36.17 -4.51 -12.33
CA ASP A 482 37.10 -4.68 -11.20
C ASP A 482 36.65 -3.94 -9.91
N GLU A 483 35.37 -3.56 -9.83
CA GLU A 483 34.83 -2.72 -8.77
C GLU A 483 33.79 -3.43 -7.91
N SER A 484 33.50 -2.86 -6.74
CA SER A 484 32.48 -3.38 -5.83
C SER A 484 31.40 -2.33 -5.60
N SER A 485 30.14 -2.77 -5.59
CA SER A 485 29.03 -1.89 -5.26
C SER A 485 28.96 -1.63 -3.75
N GLY A 486 28.76 -0.36 -3.38
CA GLY A 486 28.77 0.11 -2.00
C GLY A 486 27.38 0.35 -1.41
N MET A 487 27.35 0.50 -0.09
CA MET A 487 26.13 0.83 0.67
C MET A 487 26.13 2.27 1.21
N MET A 488 24.94 2.82 1.46
CA MET A 488 24.80 4.02 2.27
C MET A 488 24.92 3.69 3.77
N LYS A 489 25.82 4.39 4.47
CA LYS A 489 26.10 4.11 5.89
C LYS A 489 24.97 4.51 6.85
N TYR A 490 24.26 5.60 6.55
CA TYR A 490 23.29 6.24 7.47
C TYR A 490 21.85 6.21 6.98
N GLN A 491 21.64 5.72 5.77
CA GLN A 491 20.33 5.47 5.18
C GLN A 491 20.37 4.00 4.79
N LEU A 492 19.42 3.18 5.23
CA LEU A 492 19.40 1.74 4.98
C LEU A 492 19.04 1.46 3.50
N HIS A 493 19.93 1.87 2.61
CA HIS A 493 19.87 1.74 1.16
C HIS A 493 21.23 1.34 0.61
N TRP A 494 21.22 0.67 -0.53
CA TRP A 494 22.37 0.54 -1.40
C TRP A 494 22.64 1.84 -2.14
N LEU A 495 23.91 2.12 -2.42
CA LEU A 495 24.32 3.43 -2.92
C LEU A 495 23.74 3.71 -4.30
N PHE A 496 23.87 2.75 -5.21
CA PHE A 496 23.40 2.88 -6.59
C PHE A 496 21.86 2.86 -6.70
N PRO A 497 21.13 1.86 -6.18
CA PRO A 497 19.66 1.85 -6.17
C PRO A 497 19.06 3.11 -5.55
N TYR A 498 19.64 3.64 -4.47
CA TYR A 498 19.18 4.90 -3.88
C TYR A 498 19.14 6.05 -4.90
N TYR A 499 20.24 6.26 -5.64
CA TYR A 499 20.33 7.36 -6.60
C TYR A 499 19.53 7.10 -7.87
N LEU A 500 19.40 5.84 -8.28
CA LEU A 500 18.46 5.42 -9.33
C LEU A 500 17.03 5.84 -8.97
N ILE A 501 16.56 5.49 -7.76
CA ILE A 501 15.24 5.88 -7.24
C ILE A 501 15.08 7.40 -7.13
N GLN A 502 16.16 8.14 -6.83
CA GLN A 502 16.10 9.61 -6.85
C GLN A 502 15.98 10.16 -8.27
N GLY A 503 16.62 9.54 -9.27
CA GLY A 503 16.47 9.88 -10.68
C GLY A 503 15.03 9.73 -11.14
N LEU A 504 14.44 8.55 -10.91
CA LEU A 504 13.03 8.22 -11.21
C LEU A 504 11.99 9.15 -10.55
N LYS A 505 12.38 9.95 -9.55
CA LYS A 505 11.54 11.03 -8.97
C LYS A 505 11.53 12.33 -9.79
N GLY A 506 12.04 12.29 -11.02
CA GLY A 506 12.14 13.46 -11.91
C GLY A 506 13.42 14.27 -11.71
N ARG A 507 14.47 13.70 -11.12
CA ARG A 507 15.76 14.41 -10.96
C ARG A 507 16.76 14.15 -12.07
N SER A 508 16.49 13.16 -12.92
CA SER A 508 17.35 12.76 -14.03
C SER A 508 17.01 13.43 -15.35
N ASP A 509 15.88 14.14 -15.47
CA ASP A 509 15.48 14.91 -16.67
C ASP A 509 16.52 16.03 -16.95
N ASN A 510 17.58 15.66 -17.66
CA ASN A 510 18.75 16.48 -17.90
C ASN A 510 18.51 17.40 -19.09
N ASN A 511 17.76 16.91 -20.09
CA ASN A 511 17.45 17.64 -21.31
C ASN A 511 16.19 18.54 -21.18
N ASN A 512 15.43 18.44 -20.07
CA ASN A 512 14.20 19.17 -19.76
C ASN A 512 13.06 18.88 -20.77
N ASP A 513 13.04 17.70 -21.38
CA ASP A 513 11.96 17.26 -22.28
C ASP A 513 10.77 16.67 -21.50
N LYS A 514 10.88 16.61 -20.17
CA LYS A 514 9.89 16.08 -19.21
C LYS A 514 9.70 14.57 -19.31
N TRP A 515 10.62 13.87 -19.94
CA TRP A 515 10.77 12.44 -19.82
C TRP A 515 11.92 12.12 -18.89
N ILE A 516 11.88 10.91 -18.34
CA ILE A 516 13.07 10.27 -17.79
C ILE A 516 13.35 9.09 -18.69
N SER A 517 14.53 9.07 -19.30
CA SER A 517 15.03 7.92 -20.04
C SER A 517 15.98 7.05 -19.21
N ALA A 518 16.30 5.85 -19.70
CA ALA A 518 17.26 4.95 -19.05
C ALA A 518 18.68 5.56 -19.00
N GLU A 519 19.07 6.26 -20.06
CA GLU A 519 20.35 6.91 -20.24
C GLU A 519 20.51 8.09 -19.27
N GLU A 520 19.49 8.95 -19.22
CA GLU A 520 19.41 10.06 -18.25
C GLU A 520 19.41 9.55 -16.81
N LEU A 521 18.67 8.47 -16.57
CA LEU A 521 18.59 7.84 -15.27
C LEU A 521 19.97 7.39 -14.80
N LEU A 522 20.78 6.75 -15.65
CA LEU A 522 22.15 6.40 -15.28
C LEU A 522 23.03 7.63 -15.09
N ASP A 523 23.02 8.59 -16.03
CA ASP A 523 23.88 9.78 -15.95
C ASP A 523 23.71 10.53 -14.61
N TYR A 524 22.47 10.62 -14.14
CA TYR A 524 22.14 11.18 -12.83
C TYR A 524 22.86 10.46 -11.67
N THR A 525 23.02 9.13 -11.75
CA THR A 525 23.66 8.34 -10.70
C THR A 525 25.18 8.50 -10.64
N ILE A 526 25.85 8.76 -11.77
CA ILE A 526 27.32 8.68 -11.90
C ILE A 526 28.03 9.55 -10.86
N LYS A 527 27.81 10.86 -10.90
CA LYS A 527 28.49 11.82 -10.01
C LYS A 527 28.22 11.56 -8.53
N PRO A 528 26.97 11.40 -8.06
CA PRO A 528 26.72 11.17 -6.65
C PRO A 528 27.26 9.81 -6.17
N VAL A 529 27.17 8.75 -6.98
CA VAL A 529 27.72 7.43 -6.63
C VAL A 529 29.25 7.48 -6.54
N GLN A 530 29.94 8.05 -7.53
CA GLN A 530 31.40 8.20 -7.51
C GLN A 530 31.87 9.00 -6.29
N PHE A 531 31.21 10.13 -6.01
CA PHE A 531 31.58 10.98 -4.87
C PHE A 531 31.38 10.28 -3.52
N ARG A 532 30.23 9.62 -3.35
CA ARG A 532 29.87 8.96 -2.08
C ARG A 532 30.66 7.69 -1.82
N SER A 533 30.86 6.86 -2.85
CA SER A 533 31.70 5.65 -2.76
C SER A 533 33.13 6.01 -2.37
N LYS A 534 33.71 7.04 -2.99
CA LYS A 534 35.05 7.55 -2.67
C LYS A 534 35.20 7.94 -1.20
N ILE A 535 34.26 8.72 -0.67
CA ILE A 535 34.27 9.14 0.74
C ILE A 535 34.11 7.92 1.65
N TYR A 536 33.18 7.04 1.33
CA TYR A 536 32.86 5.85 2.11
C TYR A 536 34.04 4.89 2.18
N ASN A 537 34.64 4.55 1.04
CA ASN A 537 35.77 3.64 0.94
C ASN A 537 37.00 4.21 1.66
N TRP A 538 37.26 5.52 1.53
CA TRP A 538 38.34 6.17 2.28
C TRP A 538 38.12 6.10 3.79
N MET A 539 36.89 6.32 4.27
CA MET A 539 36.56 6.24 5.69
C MET A 539 36.70 4.82 6.26
N LEU A 540 36.50 3.78 5.44
CA LEU A 540 36.55 2.38 5.90
C LEU A 540 37.93 1.74 5.77
N THR A 541 38.59 1.97 4.64
CA THR A 541 39.80 1.22 4.24
C THR A 541 41.05 2.11 4.19
N GLY A 542 40.89 3.43 4.23
CA GLY A 542 41.97 4.38 3.95
C GLY A 542 42.28 4.55 2.46
N ILE A 543 41.64 3.77 1.58
CA ILE A 543 41.80 3.80 0.12
C ILE A 543 40.53 4.40 -0.50
N ALA A 544 40.71 5.39 -1.38
CA ALA A 544 39.62 6.14 -2.00
C ALA A 544 39.13 5.49 -3.31
N ASN A 545 38.86 4.18 -3.28
CA ASN A 545 38.29 3.45 -4.43
C ASN A 545 36.93 4.05 -4.78
N VAL A 546 36.61 4.05 -6.06
CA VAL A 546 35.40 4.68 -6.62
C VAL A 546 34.55 3.59 -7.24
N GLN A 547 33.24 3.69 -7.03
CA GLN A 547 32.24 2.94 -7.77
C GLN A 547 31.82 3.76 -8.99
N ASN A 548 31.96 3.19 -10.19
CA ASN A 548 31.65 3.82 -11.47
C ASN A 548 30.48 3.08 -12.14
N PRO A 549 29.24 3.60 -12.06
CA PRO A 549 28.13 3.06 -12.84
C PRO A 549 28.40 3.17 -14.35
N GLU A 550 27.99 2.15 -15.10
CA GLU A 550 28.22 2.03 -16.55
C GLU A 550 26.91 1.65 -17.27
N ILE A 551 26.86 1.90 -18.58
CA ILE A 551 25.71 1.61 -19.45
C ILE A 551 26.17 0.83 -20.67
N PHE A 552 25.36 -0.14 -21.06
CA PHE A 552 25.29 -0.61 -22.43
C PHE A 552 23.96 -0.16 -23.04
N ASP A 553 24.03 0.44 -24.23
CA ASP A 553 22.85 0.89 -24.96
C ASP A 553 22.78 0.17 -26.30
N GLY A 554 21.86 -0.80 -26.39
CA GLY A 554 21.54 -1.54 -27.59
C GLY A 554 20.14 -1.23 -28.10
N TRP A 555 19.51 -0.12 -27.70
CA TRP A 555 18.14 0.20 -28.05
C TRP A 555 18.05 1.34 -29.10
N PRO A 556 17.15 1.24 -30.10
CA PRO A 556 16.37 0.06 -30.48
C PRO A 556 17.23 -1.09 -31.03
N SER A 557 18.44 -0.78 -31.51
CA SER A 557 19.41 -1.78 -31.96
C SER A 557 20.85 -1.31 -31.72
N ILE A 558 21.79 -2.25 -31.68
CA ILE A 558 23.23 -1.94 -31.52
C ILE A 558 23.74 -1.05 -32.67
N GLU A 559 23.20 -1.18 -33.88
CA GLU A 559 23.61 -0.40 -35.04
C GLU A 559 22.99 1.01 -35.10
N ASP A 560 21.89 1.23 -34.36
CA ASP A 560 21.10 2.46 -34.37
C ASP A 560 20.55 2.71 -32.96
N ASN A 561 21.37 3.35 -32.11
CA ASN A 561 21.11 3.64 -30.70
C ASN A 561 21.24 5.13 -30.36
N LEU A 562 20.74 5.99 -31.26
CA LEU A 562 20.82 7.44 -31.07
C LEU A 562 19.63 8.02 -30.28
N ASP A 563 18.56 7.24 -30.12
CA ASP A 563 17.36 7.62 -29.40
C ASP A 563 17.40 7.09 -27.95
N GLU A 564 16.76 7.80 -27.03
CA GLU A 564 16.72 7.43 -25.61
C GLU A 564 15.50 6.55 -25.28
N LEU A 565 15.68 5.49 -24.49
CA LEU A 565 14.58 4.63 -24.05
C LEU A 565 13.79 5.28 -22.90
N LYS A 566 12.61 5.81 -23.23
CA LYS A 566 11.75 6.57 -22.32
C LYS A 566 11.04 5.70 -21.30
N LEU A 567 11.16 6.04 -20.02
CA LEU A 567 10.60 5.28 -18.89
C LEU A 567 9.37 5.95 -18.26
N ILE A 568 9.49 7.25 -17.98
CA ILE A 568 8.53 8.01 -17.18
C ILE A 568 8.21 9.33 -17.87
N ASN A 569 6.92 9.61 -18.02
CA ASN A 569 6.41 10.92 -18.40
C ASN A 569 6.15 11.74 -17.13
N LEU A 570 6.81 12.89 -16.96
CA LEU A 570 6.66 13.76 -15.79
C LEU A 570 5.42 14.68 -15.85
N VAL A 571 4.63 14.60 -16.93
CA VAL A 571 3.48 15.49 -17.18
C VAL A 571 2.14 14.87 -16.78
N GLU A 572 2.11 13.56 -16.53
CA GLU A 572 0.91 12.79 -16.18
C GLU A 572 0.59 12.77 -14.68
#